data_AF-A0A931GF08-F1
#
_entry.id   AF-A0A931GF08-F1
#
_cell.length_a   1.000
_cell.length_b   1.000
_cell.length_c   1.000
_cell.angle_alpha   90.00
_cell.angle_beta   90.00
_cell.angle_gamma   90.00
#
_symmetry.space_group_name_H-M   'P 1'
#
loop_
_entity.id
_entity.type
_entity.pdbx_description
1 polymer ?
#
loop_
_entity_poly.entity_id
_entity_poly.type
_entity_poly.pdbx_seq_one_letter_code
_entity_poly.pdbx_strand_id
1 'polypeptide(L)'
;ASPRASRPFIPVNCAAIPDNLLETTLFGTAKGAFTGAVDKAGLLEEAQGGTLLLDELNSMSLELQAKLLRVVQEKKVRRVGALQEIPVDVNFISTSNIPPSRAMDEKKIRTDLFYRLAVVVLEIPPLRQRPSDIPLLCDHFLKQLSFPAHPTFPPNGITLSSRVIEIFKHYPWPGNVRELEHTLKAATAILGRPGRITPDHLSDYFMNNVKKFSETGKTSAVPESAPVADTKNLSDMLAELPDPGLMESGTIDLAAALTSLETLCVQKALVRAGYNISKAGRFLSLSPQTLRYKINKLGIRIPKE
;
A
#
# COMPACT_ATOMS: atom_id res chain seq x y z
N ALA A 1 -13.00 21.98 -19.04
CA ALA A 1 -12.18 21.54 -20.19
C ALA A 1 -10.80 22.17 -20.08
N SER A 2 -9.71 21.42 -20.31
CA SER A 2 -8.33 21.93 -20.24
C SER A 2 -7.92 22.55 -21.58
N PRO A 3 -7.18 23.68 -21.62
CA PRO A 3 -6.64 24.24 -22.85
C PRO A 3 -5.63 23.31 -23.57
N ARG A 4 -5.18 22.23 -22.90
CA ARG A 4 -4.28 21.21 -23.45
C ARG A 4 -4.98 19.90 -23.82
N ALA A 5 -6.32 19.87 -23.87
CA ALA A 5 -7.06 18.63 -24.14
C ALA A 5 -6.76 18.01 -25.51
N SER A 6 -6.39 18.81 -26.52
CA SER A 6 -6.00 18.36 -27.86
C SER A 6 -4.47 18.23 -28.05
N ARG A 7 -3.69 18.46 -26.99
CA ARG A 7 -2.22 18.41 -27.02
C ARG A 7 -1.71 17.01 -26.66
N PRO A 8 -0.43 16.69 -26.92
CA PRO A 8 0.12 15.37 -26.59
C PRO A 8 -0.11 15.00 -25.13
N PHE A 9 -0.53 13.77 -24.90
CA PHE A 9 -0.60 13.13 -23.59
C PHE A 9 0.32 11.92 -23.61
N ILE A 10 1.45 12.01 -22.92
CA ILE A 10 2.51 11.00 -22.95
C ILE A 10 2.55 10.30 -21.58
N PRO A 11 2.07 9.05 -21.47
CA PRO A 11 2.20 8.27 -20.24
C PRO A 11 3.54 7.52 -20.19
N VAL A 12 4.17 7.54 -19.01
CA VAL A 12 5.43 6.84 -18.73
C VAL A 12 5.30 6.11 -17.40
N ASN A 13 5.49 4.80 -17.43
CA ASN A 13 5.57 4.00 -16.21
C ASN A 13 7.04 3.92 -15.74
N CYS A 14 7.34 4.58 -14.63
CA CYS A 14 8.70 4.68 -14.09
C CYS A 14 9.20 3.36 -13.49
N ALA A 15 8.30 2.45 -13.11
CA ALA A 15 8.66 1.15 -12.56
C ALA A 15 8.97 0.09 -13.62
N ALA A 16 8.52 0.30 -14.86
CA ALA A 16 8.67 -0.67 -15.95
C ALA A 16 9.99 -0.55 -16.73
N ILE A 17 10.72 0.55 -16.56
CA ILE A 17 11.90 0.90 -17.38
C ILE A 17 13.13 1.01 -16.47
N PRO A 18 14.26 0.36 -16.80
CA PRO A 18 15.52 0.55 -16.06
C PRO A 18 15.97 2.01 -16.07
N ASP A 19 16.57 2.49 -14.98
CA ASP A 19 16.90 3.91 -14.78
C ASP A 19 17.67 4.55 -15.95
N ASN A 20 18.72 3.91 -16.46
CA ASN A 20 19.50 4.46 -17.57
C ASN A 20 18.67 4.60 -18.86
N LEU A 21 17.77 3.64 -19.11
CA LEU A 21 16.86 3.72 -20.26
C LEU A 21 15.78 4.75 -20.02
N LEU A 22 15.29 4.87 -18.78
CA LEU A 22 14.32 5.90 -18.40
C LEU A 22 14.92 7.30 -18.56
N GLU A 23 16.19 7.49 -18.19
CA GLU A 23 16.89 8.76 -18.38
C GLU A 23 16.96 9.15 -19.85
N THR A 24 17.52 8.28 -20.67
CA THR A 24 17.71 8.54 -22.09
C THR A 24 16.38 8.71 -22.83
N THR A 25 15.33 8.02 -22.38
CA THR A 25 13.98 8.15 -22.93
C THR A 25 13.32 9.47 -22.50
N LEU A 26 13.38 9.85 -21.23
CA LEU A 26 12.77 11.08 -20.73
C LEU A 26 13.47 12.35 -21.22
N PHE A 27 14.80 12.39 -21.10
CA PHE A 27 15.60 13.59 -21.36
C PHE A 27 16.16 13.66 -22.79
N GLY A 28 16.18 12.53 -23.51
CA GLY A 28 16.79 12.42 -24.83
C GLY A 28 18.29 12.19 -24.77
N THR A 29 18.90 11.87 -25.91
CA THR A 29 20.34 11.59 -26.05
C THR A 29 20.97 12.47 -27.10
N ALA A 30 22.17 12.97 -26.82
CA ALA A 30 23.00 13.60 -27.82
C ALA A 30 24.02 12.60 -28.39
N LYS A 31 24.44 12.84 -29.64
CA LYS A 31 25.51 12.07 -30.27
C LYS A 31 26.79 12.17 -29.43
N GLY A 32 27.39 11.02 -29.11
CA GLY A 32 28.63 10.94 -28.33
C GLY A 32 28.46 10.93 -26.80
N ALA A 33 27.23 10.89 -26.28
CA ALA A 33 26.97 10.74 -24.84
C ALA A 33 27.52 9.43 -24.26
N PHE A 34 27.47 8.35 -25.04
CA PHE A 34 28.05 7.04 -24.76
C PHE A 34 28.34 6.31 -26.09
N THR A 35 29.01 5.16 -26.03
CA THR A 35 29.38 4.38 -27.21
C THR A 35 28.13 3.97 -28.00
N GLY A 36 28.01 4.44 -29.25
CA GLY A 36 26.83 4.19 -30.09
C GLY A 36 25.64 5.12 -29.85
N ALA A 37 25.78 6.17 -29.02
CA ALA A 37 24.73 7.14 -28.81
C ALA A 37 24.40 7.92 -30.10
N VAL A 38 23.10 7.92 -30.44
CA VAL A 38 22.53 8.71 -31.54
C VAL A 38 21.80 9.92 -30.98
N ASP A 39 21.67 10.96 -31.81
CA ASP A 39 20.87 12.12 -31.43
C ASP A 39 19.38 11.76 -31.49
N LYS A 40 18.70 11.88 -30.36
CA LYS A 40 17.28 11.54 -30.20
C LYS A 40 16.61 12.45 -29.18
N ALA A 41 15.49 13.03 -29.56
CA ALA A 41 14.66 13.83 -28.65
C ALA A 41 14.09 12.95 -27.52
N GLY A 42 13.97 13.53 -26.32
CA GLY A 42 13.35 12.88 -25.18
C GLY A 42 11.83 13.10 -25.11
N LEU A 43 11.15 12.32 -24.27
CA LEU A 43 9.70 12.46 -24.04
C LEU A 43 9.31 13.84 -23.52
N LEU A 44 10.21 14.55 -22.80
CA LEU A 44 9.96 15.92 -22.38
C LEU A 44 9.88 16.90 -23.54
N GLU A 45 10.66 16.69 -24.59
CA GLU A 45 10.60 17.48 -25.83
C GLU A 45 9.35 17.08 -26.65
N GLU A 46 9.03 15.79 -26.72
CA GLU A 46 7.82 15.31 -27.41
C GLU A 46 6.53 15.78 -26.72
N ALA A 47 6.56 15.98 -25.40
CA ALA A 47 5.43 16.49 -24.61
C ALA A 47 5.26 18.01 -24.70
N GLN A 48 5.98 18.71 -25.59
CA GLN A 48 5.96 20.17 -25.68
C GLN A 48 4.55 20.74 -25.87
N GLY A 49 4.13 21.63 -24.96
CA GLY A 49 2.79 22.21 -24.90
C GLY A 49 1.69 21.24 -24.46
N GLY A 50 2.06 20.01 -24.09
CA GLY A 50 1.17 18.91 -23.71
C GLY A 50 1.25 18.53 -22.24
N THR A 51 1.03 17.25 -21.97
CA THR A 51 1.03 16.64 -20.63
C THR A 51 1.88 15.38 -20.60
N LEU A 52 2.74 15.28 -19.60
CA LEU A 52 3.50 14.07 -19.29
C LEU A 52 2.93 13.45 -18.01
N LEU A 53 2.47 12.20 -18.10
CA LEU A 53 2.04 11.41 -16.95
C LEU A 53 3.21 10.51 -16.50
N LEU A 54 3.67 10.73 -15.26
CA LEU A 54 4.68 9.93 -14.59
C LEU A 54 3.99 8.95 -13.63
N ASP A 55 3.75 7.74 -14.12
CA ASP A 55 3.14 6.68 -13.34
C ASP A 55 4.19 6.02 -12.42
N GLU A 56 3.82 5.76 -11.18
CA GLU A 56 4.68 5.23 -10.11
C GLU A 56 5.98 6.03 -9.90
N LEU A 57 5.85 7.35 -9.68
CA LEU A 57 7.01 8.25 -9.48
C LEU A 57 7.93 7.79 -8.35
N ASN A 58 7.39 7.14 -7.31
CA ASN A 58 8.17 6.58 -6.19
C ASN A 58 9.09 5.41 -6.58
N SER A 59 8.97 4.88 -7.79
CA SER A 59 9.85 3.84 -8.33
C SER A 59 11.03 4.43 -9.12
N MET A 60 11.00 5.73 -9.45
CA MET A 60 12.11 6.43 -10.10
C MET A 60 13.26 6.63 -9.11
N SER A 61 14.52 6.43 -9.53
CA SER A 61 15.66 6.69 -8.66
C SER A 61 15.78 8.15 -8.23
N LEU A 62 16.38 8.38 -7.05
CA LEU A 62 16.56 9.73 -6.50
C LEU A 62 17.42 10.64 -7.39
N GLU A 63 18.32 10.07 -8.19
CA GLU A 63 19.14 10.83 -9.13
C GLU A 63 18.30 11.35 -10.30
N LEU A 64 17.45 10.52 -10.89
CA LEU A 64 16.53 10.93 -11.94
C LEU A 64 15.51 11.93 -11.42
N GLN A 65 15.05 11.77 -10.18
CA GLN A 65 14.19 12.75 -9.51
C GLN A 65 14.87 14.13 -9.39
N ALA A 66 16.17 14.18 -9.12
CA ALA A 66 16.91 15.44 -9.08
C ALA A 66 17.03 16.10 -10.48
N LYS A 67 17.21 15.30 -11.54
CA LYS A 67 17.19 15.80 -12.92
C LYS A 67 15.80 16.30 -13.31
N LEU A 68 14.75 15.56 -12.97
CA LEU A 68 13.36 15.95 -13.19
C LEU A 68 13.01 17.24 -12.45
N LEU A 69 13.45 17.39 -11.21
CA LEU A 69 13.25 18.61 -10.42
C LEU A 69 13.74 19.86 -11.16
N ARG A 70 14.92 19.79 -11.78
CA ARG A 70 15.46 20.91 -12.58
C ARG A 70 14.54 21.25 -13.74
N VAL A 71 14.03 20.26 -14.46
CA VAL A 71 13.09 20.49 -15.57
C VAL A 71 11.79 21.15 -15.09
N VAL A 72 11.22 20.66 -13.98
CA VAL A 72 10.00 21.22 -13.40
C VAL A 72 10.21 22.66 -12.90
N GLN A 73 11.40 22.98 -12.38
CA GLN A 73 11.72 24.31 -11.87
C GLN A 73 12.07 25.31 -12.98
N GLU A 74 12.99 24.93 -13.86
CA GLU A 74 13.61 25.82 -14.85
C GLU A 74 12.86 25.84 -16.19
N LYS A 75 11.94 24.89 -16.41
CA LYS A 75 11.23 24.69 -17.68
C LYS A 75 12.19 24.52 -18.86
N LYS A 76 13.29 23.82 -18.62
CA LYS A 76 14.30 23.49 -19.61
C LYS A 76 14.75 22.05 -19.42
N VAL A 77 15.03 21.38 -20.53
CA VAL A 77 15.59 20.03 -20.54
C VAL A 77 16.97 20.07 -21.17
N ARG A 78 17.87 19.22 -20.68
CA ARG A 78 19.19 18.99 -21.25
C ARG A 78 19.28 17.52 -21.63
N ARG A 79 19.56 17.23 -22.91
CA ARG A 79 19.77 15.85 -23.36
C ARG A 79 20.99 15.25 -22.67
N VAL A 80 20.97 13.93 -22.47
CA VAL A 80 22.12 13.21 -21.93
C VAL A 80 23.32 13.41 -22.85
N GLY A 81 24.42 13.94 -22.29
CA GLY A 81 25.65 14.27 -23.02
C GLY A 81 25.63 15.60 -23.78
N ALA A 82 24.53 16.35 -23.80
CA ALA A 82 24.48 17.68 -24.39
C ALA A 82 24.89 18.77 -23.38
N LEU A 83 25.44 19.88 -23.90
CA LEU A 83 25.66 21.11 -23.13
C LEU A 83 24.50 22.09 -23.25
N GLN A 84 23.73 22.01 -24.33
CA GLN A 84 22.65 22.93 -24.64
C GLN A 84 21.38 22.57 -23.85
N GLU A 85 20.72 23.61 -23.31
CA GLU A 85 19.40 23.51 -22.72
C GLU A 85 18.32 23.89 -23.73
N ILE A 86 17.22 23.16 -23.69
CA ILE A 86 16.08 23.30 -24.60
C ILE A 86 14.86 23.69 -23.75
N PRO A 87 14.19 24.83 -24.02
CA PRO A 87 13.00 25.24 -23.26
C PRO A 87 11.85 24.26 -23.51
N VAL A 88 11.17 23.87 -22.43
CA VAL A 88 10.02 22.95 -22.46
C VAL A 88 8.84 23.49 -21.68
N ASP A 89 7.63 23.33 -22.21
CA ASP A 89 6.37 23.70 -21.57
C ASP A 89 5.48 22.46 -21.42
N VAL A 90 5.68 21.72 -20.32
CA VAL A 90 5.00 20.43 -20.07
C VAL A 90 4.17 20.53 -18.81
N ASN A 91 2.93 20.01 -18.87
CA ASN A 91 2.10 19.83 -17.69
C ASN A 91 2.42 18.45 -17.10
N PHE A 92 2.70 18.37 -15.81
CA PHE A 92 3.04 17.12 -15.15
C PHE A 92 1.84 16.58 -14.40
N ILE A 93 1.57 15.29 -14.59
CA ILE A 93 0.71 14.50 -13.70
C ILE A 93 1.58 13.37 -13.18
N SER A 94 1.55 13.11 -11.87
CA SER A 94 2.28 11.98 -11.30
C SER A 94 1.36 11.13 -10.43
N THR A 95 1.70 9.84 -10.32
CA THR A 95 0.99 8.91 -9.44
C THR A 95 1.98 8.28 -8.46
N SER A 96 1.45 7.78 -7.34
CA SER A 96 2.19 6.95 -6.42
C SER A 96 1.27 5.86 -5.86
N ASN A 97 1.84 4.69 -5.62
CA ASN A 97 1.13 3.55 -5.02
C ASN A 97 1.25 3.50 -3.49
N ILE A 98 1.94 4.48 -2.89
CA ILE A 98 2.07 4.65 -1.44
C ILE A 98 1.71 6.08 -1.03
N PRO A 99 1.27 6.31 0.22
CA PRO A 99 0.97 7.65 0.70
C PRO A 99 2.19 8.58 0.59
N PRO A 100 2.03 9.86 0.22
CA PRO A 100 3.15 10.78 0.05
C PRO A 100 4.04 10.94 1.28
N SER A 101 3.46 10.98 2.48
CA SER A 101 4.21 11.04 3.75
C SER A 101 5.19 9.87 3.86
N ARG A 102 4.68 8.66 3.68
CA ARG A 102 5.48 7.43 3.69
C ARG A 102 6.53 7.40 2.59
N ALA A 103 6.22 7.90 1.39
CA ALA A 103 7.17 7.94 0.28
C ALA A 103 8.37 8.85 0.58
N MET A 104 8.15 9.96 1.28
CA MET A 104 9.21 10.86 1.72
C MET A 104 10.02 10.27 2.88
N ASP A 105 9.35 9.67 3.88
CA ASP A 105 10.01 9.04 5.04
C ASP A 105 10.91 7.87 4.61
N GLU A 106 10.44 7.05 3.67
CA GLU A 106 11.20 5.94 3.09
C GLU A 106 12.24 6.39 2.04
N LYS A 107 12.42 7.71 1.83
CA LYS A 107 13.32 8.29 0.80
C LYS A 107 13.08 7.72 -0.61
N LYS A 108 11.83 7.39 -0.93
CA LYS A 108 11.40 6.98 -2.29
C LYS A 108 11.05 8.17 -3.16
N ILE A 109 10.63 9.29 -2.56
CA ILE A 109 10.41 10.55 -3.25
C ILE A 109 11.20 11.63 -2.53
N ARG A 110 11.92 12.47 -3.28
CA ARG A 110 12.57 13.65 -2.71
C ARG A 110 11.51 14.68 -2.30
N THR A 111 11.67 15.22 -1.09
CA THR A 111 10.77 16.24 -0.54
C THR A 111 10.68 17.50 -1.40
N ASP A 112 11.80 17.93 -1.99
CA ASP A 112 11.86 19.09 -2.88
C ASP A 112 11.07 18.89 -4.19
N LEU A 113 11.18 17.70 -4.79
CA LEU A 113 10.38 17.30 -5.95
C LEU A 113 8.91 17.18 -5.62
N PHE A 114 8.59 16.55 -4.48
CA PHE A 114 7.20 16.39 -4.04
C PHE A 114 6.50 17.75 -3.98
N TYR A 115 7.05 18.73 -3.27
CA TYR A 115 6.42 20.05 -3.14
C TYR A 115 6.34 20.84 -4.45
N ARG A 116 7.15 20.48 -5.46
CA ARG A 116 7.05 21.12 -6.77
C ARG A 116 5.98 20.51 -7.67
N LEU A 117 5.68 19.22 -7.49
CA LEU A 117 4.65 18.51 -8.25
C LEU A 117 3.28 18.54 -7.54
N ALA A 118 3.26 18.46 -6.21
CA ALA A 118 2.08 18.34 -5.37
C ALA A 118 1.35 19.68 -5.17
N VAL A 119 1.12 20.41 -6.25
CA VAL A 119 0.28 21.61 -6.24
C VAL A 119 -1.18 21.23 -5.97
N VAL A 120 -1.63 20.14 -6.60
CA VAL A 120 -2.93 19.52 -6.36
C VAL A 120 -2.71 18.03 -6.15
N VAL A 121 -3.18 17.50 -5.02
CA VAL A 121 -3.08 16.07 -4.69
C VAL A 121 -4.48 15.48 -4.70
N LEU A 122 -4.66 14.41 -5.46
CA LEU A 122 -5.91 13.66 -5.53
C LEU A 122 -5.69 12.28 -4.91
N GLU A 123 -6.35 12.04 -3.77
CA GLU A 123 -6.35 10.73 -3.13
C GLU A 123 -7.47 9.88 -3.71
N ILE A 124 -7.11 8.72 -4.28
CA ILE A 124 -8.08 7.80 -4.88
C ILE A 124 -8.49 6.75 -3.82
N PRO A 125 -9.75 6.76 -3.34
CA PRO A 125 -10.16 5.82 -2.31
C PRO A 125 -10.15 4.37 -2.84
N PRO A 126 -9.69 3.40 -2.04
CA PRO A 126 -9.77 2.00 -2.40
C PRO A 126 -11.22 1.52 -2.49
N LEU A 127 -11.48 0.47 -3.28
CA LEU A 127 -12.84 -0.04 -3.52
C LEU A 127 -13.63 -0.34 -2.24
N ARG A 128 -12.97 -0.81 -1.18
CA ARG A 128 -13.60 -1.05 0.14
C ARG A 128 -14.25 0.18 0.79
N GLN A 129 -13.81 1.39 0.43
CA GLN A 129 -14.39 2.65 0.94
C GLN A 129 -15.54 3.15 0.06
N ARG A 130 -15.80 2.50 -1.07
CA ARG A 130 -16.86 2.86 -2.03
C ARG A 130 -17.66 1.63 -2.49
N PRO A 131 -18.27 0.87 -1.57
CA PRO A 131 -19.01 -0.35 -1.93
C PRO A 131 -20.26 -0.06 -2.79
N SER A 132 -20.77 1.17 -2.78
CA SER A 132 -21.85 1.64 -3.66
C SER A 132 -21.48 1.58 -5.15
N ASP A 133 -20.20 1.68 -5.48
CA ASP A 133 -19.72 1.74 -6.87
C ASP A 133 -19.55 0.34 -7.47
N ILE A 134 -19.50 -0.71 -6.62
CA ILE A 134 -19.25 -2.09 -7.04
C ILE A 134 -20.27 -2.58 -8.07
N PRO A 135 -21.60 -2.44 -7.88
CA PRO A 135 -22.56 -2.87 -8.89
C PRO A 135 -22.36 -2.18 -10.24
N LEU A 136 -22.08 -0.86 -10.23
CA LEU A 136 -21.85 -0.09 -11.46
C LEU A 136 -20.57 -0.54 -12.17
N LEU A 137 -19.50 -0.80 -11.42
CA LEU A 137 -18.25 -1.33 -11.97
C LEU A 137 -18.44 -2.73 -12.54
N CYS A 138 -19.21 -3.59 -11.87
CA CYS A 138 -19.57 -4.91 -12.38
C CYS A 138 -20.29 -4.82 -13.72
N ASP A 139 -21.31 -3.97 -13.81
CA ASP A 139 -22.06 -3.78 -15.05
C ASP A 139 -21.17 -3.25 -16.18
N HIS A 140 -20.25 -2.32 -15.87
CA HIS A 140 -19.29 -1.81 -16.82
C HIS A 140 -18.38 -2.93 -17.36
N PHE A 141 -17.77 -3.74 -16.49
CA PHE A 141 -16.89 -4.82 -16.92
C PHE A 141 -17.64 -5.94 -17.64
N LEU A 142 -18.84 -6.31 -17.20
CA LEU A 142 -19.64 -7.35 -17.86
C LEU A 142 -20.03 -6.96 -19.29
N LYS A 143 -20.29 -5.67 -19.55
CA LYS A 143 -20.50 -5.15 -20.92
C LYS A 143 -19.27 -5.29 -21.82
N GLN A 144 -18.06 -5.22 -21.25
CA GLN A 144 -16.82 -5.40 -22.01
C GLN A 144 -16.49 -6.87 -22.25
N LEU A 145 -16.96 -7.77 -21.38
CA LEU A 145 -16.75 -9.21 -21.46
C LEU A 145 -17.83 -9.94 -22.28
N SER A 146 -18.71 -9.18 -22.93
CA SER A 146 -19.84 -9.72 -23.69
C SER A 146 -19.43 -10.72 -24.76
N PHE A 147 -20.19 -11.81 -24.83
CA PHE A 147 -20.09 -12.78 -25.92
C PHE A 147 -20.64 -12.18 -27.22
N PRO A 148 -20.20 -12.67 -28.39
CA PRO A 148 -20.89 -12.45 -29.66
C PRO A 148 -22.37 -12.81 -29.53
N ALA A 149 -23.23 -12.14 -30.30
CA ALA A 149 -24.69 -12.35 -30.24
C ALA A 149 -25.04 -13.85 -30.38
N HIS A 150 -25.81 -14.37 -29.42
CA HIS A 150 -26.28 -15.75 -29.39
C HIS A 150 -27.78 -15.78 -29.70
N PRO A 151 -28.31 -16.74 -30.49
CA PRO A 151 -29.71 -16.72 -30.93
C PRO A 151 -30.76 -16.72 -29.81
N THR A 152 -30.43 -17.25 -28.63
CA THR A 152 -31.30 -17.27 -27.43
C THR A 152 -30.99 -16.21 -26.39
N PHE A 153 -29.91 -15.43 -26.54
CA PHE A 153 -29.51 -14.45 -25.53
C PHE A 153 -29.14 -13.12 -26.17
N PRO A 154 -29.66 -12.00 -25.65
CA PRO A 154 -29.32 -10.69 -26.17
C PRO A 154 -27.80 -10.44 -26.06
N PRO A 155 -27.23 -9.58 -26.93
CA PRO A 155 -25.91 -9.02 -26.68
C PRO A 155 -25.89 -8.41 -25.27
N ASN A 156 -24.87 -8.75 -24.48
CA ASN A 156 -24.76 -8.45 -23.04
C ASN A 156 -25.59 -9.35 -22.09
N GLY A 157 -25.88 -10.60 -22.47
CA GLY A 157 -26.68 -11.54 -21.66
C GLY A 157 -26.04 -12.06 -20.36
N ILE A 158 -25.02 -11.41 -19.80
CA ILE A 158 -24.41 -11.81 -18.52
C ILE A 158 -24.90 -10.91 -17.40
N THR A 159 -25.46 -11.50 -16.35
CA THR A 159 -25.93 -10.80 -15.15
C THR A 159 -25.35 -11.40 -13.88
N LEU A 160 -25.29 -10.64 -12.80
CA LEU A 160 -24.91 -11.15 -11.49
C LEU A 160 -26.16 -11.52 -10.67
N SER A 161 -26.11 -12.64 -9.97
CA SER A 161 -27.10 -12.93 -8.92
C SER A 161 -26.93 -11.96 -7.75
N SER A 162 -28.03 -11.66 -7.04
CA SER A 162 -28.00 -10.79 -5.86
C SER A 162 -27.03 -11.31 -4.80
N ARG A 163 -26.87 -12.64 -4.68
CA ARG A 163 -25.92 -13.23 -3.75
C ARG A 163 -24.46 -12.90 -4.09
N VAL A 164 -24.10 -12.86 -5.37
CA VAL A 164 -22.75 -12.48 -5.82
C VAL A 164 -22.49 -11.01 -5.52
N ILE A 165 -23.47 -10.13 -5.79
CA ILE A 165 -23.35 -8.70 -5.44
C ILE A 165 -23.14 -8.51 -3.94
N GLU A 166 -23.88 -9.24 -3.10
CA GLU A 166 -23.70 -9.17 -1.65
C GLU A 166 -22.31 -9.65 -1.20
N ILE A 167 -21.80 -10.75 -1.78
CA ILE A 167 -20.42 -11.21 -1.52
C ILE A 167 -19.42 -10.12 -1.92
N PHE A 168 -19.60 -9.51 -3.09
CA PHE A 168 -18.70 -8.49 -3.60
C PHE A 168 -18.71 -7.22 -2.75
N LYS A 169 -19.87 -6.80 -2.22
CA LYS A 169 -19.97 -5.63 -1.32
C LYS A 169 -19.25 -5.82 0.02
N HIS A 170 -19.20 -7.04 0.54
CA HIS A 170 -18.60 -7.34 1.85
C HIS A 170 -17.13 -7.75 1.76
N TYR A 171 -16.64 -8.07 0.57
CA TYR A 171 -15.24 -8.41 0.37
C TYR A 171 -14.36 -7.13 0.34
N PRO A 172 -13.20 -7.10 1.03
CA PRO A 172 -12.39 -5.89 1.16
C PRO A 172 -11.59 -5.52 -0.10
N TRP A 173 -11.59 -6.35 -1.15
CA TRP A 173 -10.89 -6.10 -2.42
C TRP A 173 -9.43 -5.64 -2.24
N PRO A 174 -8.53 -6.47 -1.68
CA PRO A 174 -7.11 -6.11 -1.52
C PRO A 174 -6.44 -5.70 -2.84
N GLY A 175 -6.84 -6.27 -3.98
CA GLY A 175 -6.39 -5.87 -5.32
C GLY A 175 -7.29 -4.82 -6.00
N ASN A 176 -8.23 -4.22 -5.26
CA ASN A 176 -9.08 -3.11 -5.69
C ASN A 176 -9.84 -3.44 -7.00
N VAL A 177 -10.07 -2.44 -7.86
CA VAL A 177 -10.79 -2.60 -9.13
C VAL A 177 -10.17 -3.68 -10.04
N ARG A 178 -8.84 -3.87 -10.02
CA ARG A 178 -8.16 -4.89 -10.84
C ARG A 178 -8.55 -6.32 -10.43
N GLU A 179 -8.66 -6.58 -9.13
CA GLU A 179 -9.10 -7.87 -8.61
C GLU A 179 -10.59 -8.12 -8.94
N LEU A 180 -11.44 -7.09 -8.86
CA LEU A 180 -12.83 -7.19 -9.27
C LEU A 180 -12.97 -7.57 -10.74
N GLU A 181 -12.25 -6.87 -11.62
CA GLU A 181 -12.23 -7.15 -13.06
C GLU A 181 -11.75 -8.57 -13.36
N HIS A 182 -10.66 -9.00 -12.72
CA HIS A 182 -10.13 -10.35 -12.87
C HIS A 182 -11.12 -11.42 -12.38
N THR A 183 -11.79 -11.18 -11.25
CA THR A 183 -12.79 -12.10 -10.69
C THR A 183 -13.99 -12.23 -11.63
N LEU A 184 -14.46 -11.12 -12.22
CA LEU A 184 -15.53 -11.14 -13.22
C LEU A 184 -15.10 -11.89 -14.49
N LYS A 185 -13.89 -11.62 -15.01
CA LYS A 185 -13.30 -12.35 -16.16
C LYS A 185 -13.30 -13.85 -15.92
N ALA A 186 -12.80 -14.27 -14.75
CA ALA A 186 -12.78 -15.68 -14.38
C ALA A 186 -14.20 -16.27 -14.29
N ALA A 187 -15.15 -15.56 -13.67
CA ALA A 187 -16.53 -16.02 -13.53
C ALA A 187 -17.26 -16.13 -14.89
N THR A 188 -17.02 -15.18 -15.80
CA THR A 188 -17.55 -15.25 -17.17
C THR A 188 -16.96 -16.41 -17.95
N ALA A 189 -15.67 -16.72 -17.77
CA ALA A 189 -15.02 -17.84 -18.43
C ALA A 189 -15.53 -19.19 -17.90
N ILE A 190 -15.76 -19.31 -16.58
CA ILE A 190 -16.33 -20.50 -15.94
C ILE A 190 -17.77 -20.73 -16.40
N LEU A 191 -18.57 -19.66 -16.51
CA LEU A 191 -19.92 -19.74 -17.04
C LEU A 191 -19.93 -20.22 -18.50
N GLY A 192 -19.00 -19.73 -19.33
CA GLY A 192 -18.77 -20.20 -20.70
C GLY A 192 -19.89 -19.87 -21.70
N ARG A 193 -20.96 -19.19 -21.27
CA ARG A 193 -22.13 -18.82 -22.07
C ARG A 193 -22.82 -17.58 -21.50
N PRO A 194 -23.72 -16.93 -22.24
CA PRO A 194 -24.61 -15.93 -21.65
C PRO A 194 -25.47 -16.56 -20.54
N GLY A 195 -25.72 -15.81 -19.46
CA GLY A 195 -26.48 -16.29 -18.32
C GLY A 195 -26.25 -15.49 -17.04
N ARG A 196 -26.73 -16.04 -15.92
CA ARG A 196 -26.58 -15.43 -14.60
C ARG A 196 -25.40 -16.07 -13.85
N ILE A 197 -24.43 -15.26 -13.45
CA ILE A 197 -23.33 -15.64 -12.57
C ILE A 197 -23.87 -15.82 -11.14
N THR A 198 -23.81 -17.05 -10.66
CA THR A 198 -24.06 -17.45 -9.27
C THR A 198 -22.74 -17.67 -8.52
N PRO A 199 -22.75 -17.82 -7.19
CA PRO A 199 -21.53 -18.10 -6.42
C PRO A 199 -20.74 -19.33 -6.91
N ASP A 200 -21.40 -20.31 -7.53
CA ASP A 200 -20.76 -21.53 -8.07
C ASP A 200 -19.86 -21.25 -9.27
N HIS A 201 -20.00 -20.09 -9.90
CA HIS A 201 -19.15 -19.65 -11.00
C HIS A 201 -17.96 -18.80 -10.52
N LEU A 202 -17.88 -18.48 -9.23
CA LEU A 202 -16.72 -17.77 -8.68
C LEU A 202 -15.59 -18.78 -8.46
N SER A 203 -14.35 -18.37 -8.77
CA SER A 203 -13.21 -19.28 -8.63
C SER A 203 -12.98 -19.71 -7.19
N ASP A 204 -12.52 -20.94 -6.98
CA ASP A 204 -12.15 -21.45 -5.65
C ASP A 204 -11.11 -20.55 -4.98
N TYR A 205 -10.18 -19.99 -5.75
CA TYR A 205 -9.21 -19.01 -5.27
C TYR A 205 -9.89 -17.80 -4.62
N PHE A 206 -10.85 -17.19 -5.31
CA PHE A 206 -11.60 -16.05 -4.78
C PHE A 206 -12.42 -16.46 -3.55
N MET A 207 -13.18 -17.55 -3.65
CA MET A 207 -14.04 -18.03 -2.56
C MET A 207 -13.25 -18.40 -1.30
N ASN A 208 -12.05 -18.95 -1.44
CA ASN A 208 -11.15 -19.22 -0.33
C ASN A 208 -10.65 -17.93 0.32
N ASN A 209 -10.36 -16.88 -0.46
CA ASN A 209 -10.01 -15.58 0.10
C ASN A 209 -11.21 -14.95 0.83
N VAL A 210 -12.41 -15.01 0.28
CA VAL A 210 -13.63 -14.53 0.98
C VAL A 210 -13.80 -15.24 2.33
N LYS A 211 -13.63 -16.57 2.38
CA LYS A 211 -13.70 -17.35 3.63
C LYS A 211 -12.63 -16.90 4.63
N LYS A 212 -11.36 -16.80 4.21
CA LYS A 212 -10.26 -16.32 5.06
C LYS A 212 -10.55 -14.94 5.65
N PHE A 213 -11.07 -14.01 4.86
CA PHE A 213 -11.45 -12.68 5.35
C PHE A 213 -12.65 -12.72 6.30
N SER A 214 -13.62 -13.60 6.06
CA SER A 214 -14.74 -13.78 6.99
C SER A 214 -14.32 -14.41 8.31
N GLU A 215 -13.31 -15.28 8.31
CA GLU A 215 -12.76 -15.94 9.51
C GLU A 215 -11.86 -14.99 10.31
N THR A 216 -11.03 -14.18 9.63
CA THR A 216 -10.21 -13.14 10.28
C THR A 216 -11.04 -11.94 10.77
N GLY A 217 -12.17 -11.65 10.10
CA GLY A 217 -13.18 -10.72 10.61
C GLY A 217 -13.93 -11.26 11.84
N LYS A 218 -14.13 -12.58 11.92
CA LYS A 218 -14.72 -13.26 13.08
C LYS A 218 -13.76 -13.41 14.27
N THR A 219 -12.44 -13.35 14.08
CA THR A 219 -11.49 -13.22 15.21
C THR A 219 -11.38 -11.77 15.73
N SER A 220 -12.03 -10.81 15.07
CA SER A 220 -12.23 -9.43 15.54
C SER A 220 -13.66 -9.17 16.04
N ALA A 221 -14.55 -10.16 15.96
CA ALA A 221 -15.85 -10.16 16.61
C ALA A 221 -15.78 -11.12 17.80
N VAL A 222 -15.87 -10.57 19.02
CA VAL A 222 -16.07 -11.36 20.22
C VAL A 222 -17.25 -12.34 19.97
N PRO A 223 -17.07 -13.66 20.09
CA PRO A 223 -18.20 -14.56 20.10
C PRO A 223 -18.92 -14.36 21.44
N GLU A 224 -20.03 -13.64 21.39
CA GLU A 224 -21.07 -13.75 22.40
C GLU A 224 -21.61 -15.19 22.31
N SER A 225 -21.51 -15.93 23.41
CA SER A 225 -21.92 -17.34 23.63
C SER A 225 -20.91 -18.48 23.35
N ALA A 226 -19.88 -18.58 24.18
CA ALA A 226 -19.35 -19.83 24.74
C ALA A 226 -18.59 -19.51 26.06
N PRO A 227 -18.55 -20.41 27.07
CA PRO A 227 -18.52 -20.04 28.48
C PRO A 227 -17.19 -19.38 28.92
N VAL A 228 -17.36 -18.40 29.79
CA VAL A 228 -16.35 -17.54 30.41
C VAL A 228 -15.27 -18.36 31.11
N ALA A 229 -14.04 -18.30 30.59
CA ALA A 229 -12.84 -18.56 31.37
C ALA A 229 -12.23 -17.22 31.78
N ASP A 230 -12.58 -16.79 32.99
CA ASP A 230 -11.92 -15.81 33.86
C ASP A 230 -11.42 -14.49 33.23
N THR A 231 -12.35 -13.59 32.92
CA THR A 231 -12.08 -12.15 32.71
C THR A 231 -11.88 -11.36 34.01
N LYS A 232 -11.70 -12.01 35.16
CA LYS A 232 -11.43 -11.33 36.44
C LYS A 232 -10.06 -10.64 36.52
N ASN A 233 -9.11 -10.93 35.64
CA ASN A 233 -7.72 -10.51 35.87
C ASN A 233 -7.31 -9.14 35.32
N LEU A 234 -8.07 -8.48 34.44
CA LEU A 234 -7.61 -7.21 33.85
C LEU A 234 -7.69 -6.03 34.83
N SER A 235 -8.73 -5.97 35.65
CA SER A 235 -8.85 -5.00 36.74
C SER A 235 -7.82 -5.25 37.85
N ASP A 236 -7.60 -6.52 38.20
CA ASP A 236 -6.63 -6.91 39.23
C ASP A 236 -5.19 -6.65 38.75
N MET A 237 -4.92 -6.85 37.45
CA MET A 237 -3.63 -6.53 36.84
C MET A 237 -3.35 -5.02 36.75
N LEU A 238 -4.38 -4.18 36.62
CA LEU A 238 -4.24 -2.71 36.69
C LEU A 238 -4.04 -2.23 38.13
N ALA A 239 -4.61 -2.91 39.12
CA ALA A 239 -4.43 -2.61 40.54
C ALA A 239 -3.04 -3.02 41.09
N GLU A 240 -2.38 -4.00 40.47
CA GLU A 240 -1.00 -4.42 40.80
C GLU A 240 0.10 -3.55 40.14
N LEU A 241 -0.27 -2.56 39.31
CA LEU A 241 0.71 -1.62 38.77
C LEU A 241 1.22 -0.77 39.94
N PRO A 242 2.55 -0.72 40.18
CA PRO A 242 3.09 0.17 41.20
C PRO A 242 2.66 1.61 40.86
N ASP A 243 2.02 2.28 41.82
CA ASP A 243 1.69 3.69 41.73
C ASP A 243 2.96 4.42 41.28
N PRO A 244 2.95 5.14 40.13
CA PRO A 244 4.14 5.76 39.59
C PRO A 244 4.77 6.82 40.51
N GLY A 245 4.19 7.05 41.69
CA GLY A 245 4.79 7.83 42.76
C GLY A 245 4.74 9.29 42.38
N LEU A 246 3.66 9.96 42.79
CA LEU A 246 3.59 11.41 42.72
C LEU A 246 4.81 11.99 43.48
N MET A 247 5.74 12.63 42.77
CA MET A 247 6.70 13.51 43.42
C MET A 247 5.92 14.65 44.09
N GLU A 248 6.45 15.22 45.18
CA GLU A 248 5.80 16.31 45.94
C GLU A 248 5.42 17.53 45.06
N SER A 249 5.98 17.65 43.85
CA SER A 249 5.70 18.67 42.83
C SER A 249 4.55 18.35 41.85
N GLY A 250 3.87 17.20 41.96
CA GLY A 250 2.80 16.81 41.04
C GLY A 250 3.28 16.37 39.65
N THR A 251 4.59 16.14 39.48
CA THR A 251 5.19 15.64 38.23
C THR A 251 5.42 14.13 38.32
N ILE A 252 5.03 13.39 37.29
CA ILE A 252 5.25 11.95 37.16
C ILE A 252 6.62 11.70 36.55
N ASP A 253 7.49 10.95 37.22
CA ASP A 253 8.73 10.47 36.62
C ASP A 253 8.43 9.26 35.70
N LEU A 254 8.23 9.59 34.43
CA LEU A 254 7.95 8.60 33.38
C LEU A 254 9.08 7.55 33.27
N ALA A 255 10.33 7.92 33.54
CA ALA A 255 11.44 6.97 33.47
C ALA A 255 11.34 5.92 34.59
N ALA A 256 10.97 6.34 35.80
CA ALA A 256 10.73 5.42 36.92
C ALA A 256 9.51 4.51 36.66
N ALA A 257 8.40 5.07 36.15
CA ALA A 257 7.18 4.32 35.86
C ALA A 257 7.40 3.23 34.78
N LEU A 258 8.08 3.59 33.69
CA LEU A 258 8.43 2.64 32.63
C LEU A 258 9.35 1.53 33.14
N THR A 259 10.32 1.86 34.01
CA THR A 259 11.23 0.88 34.61
C THR A 259 10.49 -0.11 35.51
N SER A 260 9.52 0.35 36.29
CA SER A 260 8.69 -0.50 37.15
C SER A 260 7.79 -1.44 36.34
N LEU A 261 7.15 -0.93 35.28
CA LEU A 261 6.33 -1.75 34.39
C LEU A 261 7.18 -2.79 33.66
N GLU A 262 8.36 -2.40 33.18
CA GLU A 262 9.31 -3.31 32.55
C GLU A 262 9.73 -4.43 33.51
N THR A 263 10.02 -4.10 34.77
CA THR A 263 10.37 -5.07 35.82
C THR A 263 9.23 -6.06 36.08
N LEU A 264 7.99 -5.57 36.17
CA LEU A 264 6.80 -6.40 36.39
C LEU A 264 6.58 -7.38 35.23
N CYS A 265 6.67 -6.90 33.99
CA CYS A 265 6.53 -7.74 32.79
C CYS A 265 7.61 -8.84 32.73
N VAL A 266 8.86 -8.49 33.02
CA VAL A 266 9.97 -9.46 33.04
C VAL A 266 9.78 -10.49 34.14
N GLN A 267 9.37 -10.10 35.35
CA GLN A 267 9.08 -11.04 36.44
C GLN A 267 7.91 -11.97 36.13
N LYS A 268 6.77 -11.45 35.66
CA LYS A 268 5.61 -12.27 35.29
C LYS A 268 5.96 -13.27 34.18
N ALA A 269 6.74 -12.87 33.19
CA ALA A 269 7.20 -13.76 32.13
C ALA A 269 8.13 -14.86 32.64
N LEU A 270 9.03 -14.55 33.57
CA LEU A 270 9.93 -15.53 34.19
C LEU A 270 9.16 -16.55 35.03
N VAL A 271 8.25 -16.10 35.89
CA VAL A 271 7.42 -16.99 36.73
C VAL A 271 6.60 -17.93 35.85
N ARG A 272 5.92 -17.41 34.81
CA ARG A 272 5.12 -18.21 33.88
C ARG A 272 5.95 -19.19 33.04
N ALA A 273 7.22 -18.86 32.79
CA ALA A 273 8.15 -19.73 32.08
C ALA A 273 8.86 -20.75 33.00
N GLY A 274 8.61 -20.75 34.31
CA GLY A 274 9.35 -21.56 35.28
C GLY A 274 10.83 -21.18 35.35
N TYR A 275 11.12 -19.88 35.27
CA TYR A 275 12.48 -19.30 35.24
C TYR A 275 13.36 -19.72 34.04
N ASN A 276 12.79 -20.38 33.03
CA ASN A 276 13.49 -20.66 31.78
C ASN A 276 13.59 -19.39 30.90
N ILE A 277 14.81 -18.84 30.79
CA ILE A 277 15.11 -17.58 30.08
C ILE A 277 14.68 -17.64 28.60
N SER A 278 14.93 -18.75 27.90
CA SER A 278 14.59 -18.86 26.47
C SER A 278 13.08 -18.88 26.25
N LYS A 279 12.33 -19.52 27.16
CA LYS A 279 10.86 -19.56 27.11
C LYS A 279 10.24 -18.21 27.52
N ALA A 280 10.78 -17.56 28.55
CA ALA A 280 10.38 -16.22 28.97
C ALA A 280 10.62 -15.17 27.88
N GLY A 281 11.76 -15.26 27.17
CA GLY A 281 12.08 -14.37 26.05
C GLY A 281 11.04 -14.41 24.95
N ARG A 282 10.52 -15.61 24.62
CA ARG A 282 9.44 -15.77 23.63
C ARG A 282 8.15 -15.09 24.05
N PHE A 283 7.78 -15.12 25.34
CA PHE A 283 6.58 -14.44 25.84
C PHE A 283 6.67 -12.92 25.75
N LEU A 284 7.88 -12.36 25.79
CA LEU A 284 8.13 -10.92 25.71
C LEU A 284 8.61 -10.47 24.32
N SER A 285 8.67 -11.38 23.34
CA SER A 285 9.26 -11.12 22.01
C SER A 285 10.72 -10.61 22.08
N LEU A 286 11.49 -11.05 23.06
CA LEU A 286 12.90 -10.70 23.28
C LEU A 286 13.83 -11.88 23.03
N SER A 287 15.03 -11.60 22.53
CA SER A 287 16.09 -12.62 22.44
C SER A 287 16.53 -13.06 23.85
N PRO A 288 16.99 -14.31 24.05
CA PRO A 288 17.49 -14.76 25.35
C PRO A 288 18.65 -13.92 25.90
N GLN A 289 19.49 -13.39 25.00
CA GLN A 289 20.61 -12.51 25.36
C GLN A 289 20.12 -11.14 25.85
N THR A 290 19.14 -10.56 25.16
CA THR A 290 18.50 -9.29 25.54
C THR A 290 17.76 -9.43 26.87
N LEU A 291 17.08 -10.56 27.09
CA LEU A 291 16.39 -10.81 28.35
C LEU A 291 17.38 -10.96 29.51
N ARG A 292 18.49 -11.68 29.33
CA ARG A 292 19.56 -11.75 30.34
C ARG A 292 20.12 -10.38 30.70
N TYR A 293 20.36 -9.54 29.71
CA TYR A 293 20.82 -8.18 29.93
C TYR A 293 19.80 -7.37 30.76
N LYS A 294 18.51 -7.47 30.43
CA LYS A 294 17.44 -6.78 31.18
C LYS A 294 17.28 -7.31 32.60
N ILE A 295 17.36 -8.62 32.81
CA ILE A 295 17.33 -9.22 34.16
C ILE A 295 18.46 -8.67 35.03
N ASN A 296 19.68 -8.59 34.50
CA ASN A 296 20.83 -8.04 35.21
C ASN A 296 20.67 -6.54 35.46
N LYS A 297 20.22 -5.78 34.46
CA LYS A 297 20.01 -4.32 34.57
C LYS A 297 18.93 -3.97 35.60
N LEU A 298 17.87 -4.76 35.67
CA LEU A 298 16.73 -4.56 36.57
C LEU A 298 16.93 -5.23 37.95
N GLY A 299 18.06 -5.91 38.17
CA GLY A 299 18.39 -6.55 39.45
C GLY A 299 17.48 -7.72 39.86
N ILE A 300 16.79 -8.36 38.91
CA ILE A 300 15.82 -9.42 39.18
C ILE A 300 16.56 -10.71 39.58
N ARG A 301 16.31 -11.21 40.80
CA ARG A 301 16.89 -12.47 41.29
C ARG A 301 16.15 -13.66 40.72
N ILE A 302 16.87 -14.52 40.00
CA ILE A 302 16.37 -15.84 39.58
C ILE A 302 16.66 -16.82 40.72
N PRO A 303 15.66 -17.56 41.25
CA PRO A 303 15.90 -18.64 42.20
C PRO A 303 16.86 -19.65 41.57
N LYS A 304 17.97 -19.96 42.25
CA LYS A 304 18.80 -21.10 41.87
C LYS A 304 18.08 -22.36 42.30
N GLU A 305 17.92 -23.32 41.38
CA GLU A 305 17.64 -24.72 41.75
C GLU A 305 18.75 -25.27 42.65
#